data_AF-A0A820GCJ6-F1
#
_entry.id   AF-A0A820GCJ6-F1
#
_cell.length_a   1.000
_cell.length_b   1.000
_cell.length_c   1.000
_cell.angle_alpha   90.00
_cell.angle_beta   90.00
_cell.angle_gamma   90.00
#
_symmetry.space_group_name_H-M   'P 1'
#
loop_
_entity.id
_entity.type
_entity.pdbx_description
1 polymer ?
#
loop_
_entity_poly.entity_id
_entity_poly.type
_entity_poly.pdbx_seq_one_letter_code
_entity_poly.pdbx_strand_id
1 'polypeptide(L)'
;HTATVLTNGMILVSGGSSGVSTAEIDSAELYNPSTQTWKFTGSLNVARYYHTASLLTNGKVLICGGTSNNSYLDSSELYDPSTGLWTLTDSLNTARYYHTASLLTNGKVLVSGGSDNNGVLNSAELYDPISETWTFTSNLTNKRYLHAASVLTNGNVLVNAGTDVSNEKTAELYSGG
;
A
#
# COMPACT_ATOMS: atom_id res chain seq x y z
N HIS A 1 5.55 -9.40 -1.40
CA HIS A 1 6.24 -8.39 -2.23
C HIS A 1 5.17 -7.59 -2.95
N THR A 2 5.51 -6.40 -3.45
CA THR A 2 4.69 -5.64 -4.40
C THR A 2 5.46 -5.47 -5.71
N ALA A 3 4.75 -5.18 -6.80
CA ALA A 3 5.34 -4.84 -8.09
C ALA A 3 4.65 -3.58 -8.62
N THR A 4 5.41 -2.52 -8.88
CA THR A 4 4.91 -1.22 -9.34
C THR A 4 5.57 -0.84 -10.65
N VAL A 5 4.79 -0.60 -11.70
CA VAL A 5 5.31 -0.05 -12.96
C VAL A 5 5.62 1.43 -12.74
N LEU A 6 6.86 1.84 -12.99
CA LEU A 6 7.32 3.22 -12.87
C LEU A 6 7.05 4.01 -14.15
N THR A 7 7.12 5.35 -14.07
CA THR A 7 6.90 6.26 -15.21
C THR A 7 7.88 6.03 -16.37
N ASN A 8 9.07 5.49 -16.08
CA ASN A 8 10.08 5.14 -17.08
C ASN A 8 9.90 3.72 -17.67
N GLY A 9 8.84 3.00 -17.31
CA GLY A 9 8.54 1.65 -17.79
C GLY A 9 9.30 0.52 -17.08
N MET A 10 10.19 0.82 -16.13
CA MET A 10 10.77 -0.20 -15.25
C MET A 10 9.74 -0.68 -14.22
N ILE A 11 9.94 -1.88 -13.69
CA ILE A 11 9.09 -2.44 -12.64
C ILE A 11 9.88 -2.49 -11.34
N LEU A 12 9.43 -1.76 -10.33
CA LEU A 12 9.94 -1.86 -8.97
C LEU A 12 9.30 -3.06 -8.28
N VAL A 13 10.12 -4.03 -7.86
CA VAL A 13 9.71 -5.12 -6.98
C VAL A 13 10.31 -4.87 -5.61
N SER A 14 9.51 -4.96 -4.56
CA SER A 14 9.95 -4.57 -3.22
C SER A 14 9.31 -5.38 -2.10
N GLY A 15 10.11 -5.62 -1.06
CA GLY A 15 9.78 -6.36 0.15
C GLY A 15 9.23 -7.76 -0.10
N GLY A 16 8.48 -8.30 0.85
CA GLY A 16 7.90 -9.65 0.80
C GLY A 16 8.44 -10.58 1.87
N SER A 17 8.22 -11.87 1.69
CA SER A 17 8.68 -12.93 2.60
C SER A 17 9.49 -13.93 1.79
N SER A 18 10.60 -14.39 2.36
CA SER A 18 11.50 -15.36 1.74
C SER A 18 10.95 -16.79 1.68
N GLY A 19 9.82 -17.08 2.35
CA GLY A 19 9.17 -18.40 2.32
C GLY A 19 9.90 -19.51 3.09
N VAL A 20 11.12 -19.27 3.58
CA VAL A 20 11.93 -20.23 4.35
C VAL A 20 12.24 -19.79 5.79
N SER A 21 11.64 -18.69 6.24
CA SER A 21 11.50 -18.30 7.65
C SER A 21 10.50 -17.14 7.73
N THR A 22 10.20 -16.65 8.93
CA THR A 22 9.52 -15.35 9.11
C THR A 22 10.33 -14.18 8.57
N ALA A 23 11.55 -14.39 8.03
CA ALA A 23 12.38 -13.30 7.52
C ALA A 23 11.70 -12.57 6.37
N GLU A 24 11.24 -11.36 6.71
CA GLU A 24 10.77 -10.37 5.77
C GLU A 24 11.95 -9.85 4.94
N ILE A 25 11.65 -9.52 3.70
CA ILE A 25 12.61 -8.95 2.76
C ILE A 25 12.48 -7.43 2.85
N ASP A 26 13.60 -6.74 2.94
CA ASP A 26 13.71 -5.28 2.80
C ASP A 26 14.28 -4.87 1.44
N SER A 27 14.85 -5.77 0.66
CA SER A 27 15.43 -5.42 -0.63
C SER A 27 14.38 -4.97 -1.64
N ALA A 28 14.81 -4.08 -2.53
CA ALA A 28 14.08 -3.66 -3.71
C ALA A 28 14.96 -3.84 -4.96
N GLU A 29 14.31 -4.28 -6.03
CA GLU A 29 14.93 -4.52 -7.32
C GLU A 29 14.12 -3.86 -8.43
N LEU A 30 14.82 -3.41 -9.47
CA LEU A 30 14.20 -2.94 -10.70
C LEU A 30 14.34 -4.01 -11.78
N TYR A 31 13.23 -4.41 -12.36
CA TYR A 31 13.19 -5.17 -13.60
C TYR A 31 13.06 -4.21 -14.78
N ASN A 32 13.92 -4.39 -15.78
CA ASN A 32 13.81 -3.73 -17.07
C ASN A 32 13.20 -4.70 -18.10
N PRO A 33 11.94 -4.52 -18.53
CA PRO A 33 11.31 -5.40 -19.52
C PRO A 33 12.01 -5.40 -20.89
N SER A 34 12.67 -4.30 -21.29
CA SER A 34 13.32 -4.22 -22.61
C SER A 34 14.60 -5.04 -22.68
N THR A 35 15.32 -5.18 -21.57
CA THR A 35 16.57 -5.96 -21.48
C THR A 35 16.40 -7.28 -20.74
N GLN A 36 15.26 -7.49 -20.09
CA GLN A 36 14.95 -8.65 -19.25
C GLN A 36 15.95 -8.85 -18.11
N THR A 37 16.47 -7.75 -17.55
CA THR A 37 17.48 -7.77 -16.48
C THR A 37 16.93 -7.20 -15.19
N TRP A 38 17.41 -7.76 -14.09
CA TRP A 38 17.18 -7.27 -12.73
C TRP A 38 18.37 -6.45 -12.24
N LYS A 39 18.09 -5.43 -11.44
CA LYS A 39 19.11 -4.61 -10.78
C LYS A 39 18.65 -4.27 -9.37
N PHE A 40 19.49 -4.55 -8.37
CA PHE A 40 19.29 -4.05 -7.01
C PHE A 40 19.25 -2.51 -7.01
N THR A 41 18.25 -1.93 -6.33
CA THR A 41 18.03 -0.48 -6.36
C THR A 41 18.03 0.18 -4.98
N GLY A 42 18.04 -0.60 -3.91
CA GLY A 42 18.02 -0.11 -2.53
C GLY A 42 17.26 -1.07 -1.62
N SER A 43 17.20 -0.75 -0.32
CA SER A 43 16.39 -1.50 0.65
C SER A 43 15.47 -0.55 1.40
N LEU A 44 14.28 -1.03 1.75
CA LEU A 44 13.37 -0.39 2.68
C LEU A 44 14.05 -0.23 4.05
N ASN A 45 13.65 0.80 4.79
CA ASN A 45 14.05 1.00 6.17
C ASN A 45 13.41 -0.04 7.10
N VAL A 46 12.21 -0.53 6.75
CA VAL A 46 11.51 -1.59 7.48
C VAL A 46 11.16 -2.72 6.53
N ALA A 47 11.77 -3.90 6.75
CA ALA A 47 11.43 -5.13 6.05
C ALA A 47 9.95 -5.48 6.26
N ARG A 48 9.21 -5.76 5.18
CA ARG A 48 7.75 -5.91 5.27
C ARG A 48 7.13 -6.78 4.18
N TYR A 49 6.03 -7.44 4.51
CA TYR A 49 5.13 -8.12 3.55
C TYR A 49 3.67 -7.72 3.80
N TYR A 50 2.77 -8.07 2.88
CA TYR A 50 1.36 -7.64 2.88
C TYR A 50 1.11 -6.11 2.98
N HIS A 51 2.15 -5.33 2.68
CA HIS A 51 2.07 -3.90 2.45
C HIS A 51 1.47 -3.63 1.06
N THR A 52 1.08 -2.38 0.83
CA THR A 52 0.67 -1.88 -0.49
C THR A 52 1.73 -0.94 -1.06
N ALA A 53 1.75 -0.79 -2.38
CA ALA A 53 2.61 0.15 -3.09
C ALA A 53 1.79 0.97 -4.10
N SER A 54 1.97 2.29 -4.13
CA SER A 54 1.27 3.22 -5.02
C SER A 54 2.26 4.14 -5.72
N LEU A 55 2.29 4.12 -7.06
CA LEU A 55 3.01 5.13 -7.84
C LEU A 55 2.27 6.48 -7.70
N LEU A 56 2.95 7.48 -7.16
CA LEU A 56 2.40 8.82 -6.97
C LEU A 56 2.54 9.66 -8.24
N THR A 57 1.76 10.74 -8.33
CA THR A 57 1.78 11.67 -9.47
C THR A 57 3.12 12.40 -9.64
N ASN A 58 3.92 12.50 -8.58
CA ASN A 58 5.28 13.03 -8.61
C ASN A 58 6.35 12.00 -9.06
N GLY A 59 5.94 10.76 -9.37
CA GLY A 59 6.83 9.68 -9.84
C GLY A 59 7.48 8.85 -8.74
N LYS A 60 7.35 9.22 -7.46
CA LYS A 60 7.80 8.38 -6.33
C LYS A 60 6.83 7.22 -6.09
N VAL A 61 7.27 6.18 -5.39
CA VAL A 61 6.39 5.08 -4.95
C VAL A 61 6.21 5.15 -3.45
N LEU A 62 4.96 5.29 -3.00
CA LEU A 62 4.58 5.16 -1.60
C LEU A 62 4.38 3.68 -1.26
N ILE A 63 5.04 3.21 -0.21
CA ILE A 63 4.73 1.94 0.45
C ILE A 63 4.22 2.21 1.85
N CYS A 64 3.19 1.49 2.27
CA CYS A 64 2.61 1.66 3.60
C CYS A 64 2.05 0.37 4.19
N GLY A 65 2.06 0.32 5.52
CA GLY A 65 1.57 -0.79 6.33
C GLY A 65 2.27 -2.12 6.05
N GLY A 66 1.51 -3.20 6.22
CA GLY A 66 2.00 -4.57 6.14
C GLY A 66 2.41 -5.12 7.49
N THR A 67 3.28 -6.13 7.47
CA THR A 67 3.71 -6.89 8.64
C THR A 67 5.22 -7.07 8.66
N SER A 68 5.79 -7.03 9.86
CA SER A 68 7.20 -7.30 10.15
C SER A 68 7.37 -7.84 11.56
N ASN A 69 8.16 -8.91 11.74
CA ASN A 69 8.47 -9.54 13.02
C ASN A 69 7.22 -9.80 13.87
N ASN A 70 6.19 -10.39 13.27
CA ASN A 70 4.87 -10.64 13.89
C ASN A 70 4.12 -9.38 14.39
N SER A 71 4.53 -8.20 13.95
CA SER A 71 3.89 -6.93 14.27
C SER A 71 3.26 -6.32 13.02
N TYR A 72 2.11 -5.66 13.19
CA TYR A 72 1.47 -4.88 12.15
C TYR A 72 2.14 -3.51 12.06
N LEU A 73 2.37 -3.02 10.85
CA LEU A 73 3.07 -1.77 10.61
C LEU A 73 2.08 -0.64 10.34
N ASP A 74 2.40 0.53 10.88
CA ASP A 74 1.83 1.84 10.53
C ASP A 74 2.80 2.66 9.67
N SER A 75 4.10 2.36 9.71
CA SER A 75 5.11 3.08 8.94
C SER A 75 4.83 3.12 7.44
N SER A 76 5.20 4.24 6.82
CA SER A 76 5.24 4.41 5.37
C SER A 76 6.59 4.92 4.89
N GLU A 77 6.91 4.61 3.65
CA GLU A 77 8.16 4.97 3.01
C GLU A 77 7.94 5.39 1.56
N LEU A 78 8.71 6.37 1.11
CA LEU A 78 8.78 6.81 -0.28
C LEU A 78 10.05 6.29 -0.93
N TYR A 79 9.89 5.61 -2.05
CA TYR A 79 10.98 5.30 -2.97
C TYR A 79 11.09 6.38 -4.04
N ASP A 80 12.30 6.91 -4.22
CA ASP A 80 12.63 7.84 -5.30
C ASP A 80 13.38 7.13 -6.44
N PRO A 81 12.75 6.90 -7.61
CA PRO A 81 13.40 6.23 -8.73
C PRO A 81 14.64 6.93 -9.30
N SER A 82 14.80 8.23 -9.05
CA SER A 82 15.95 8.99 -9.57
C SER A 82 17.22 8.73 -8.76
N THR A 83 17.09 8.34 -7.50
CA THR A 83 18.22 8.10 -6.58
C THR A 83 18.32 6.64 -6.13
N GLY A 84 17.23 5.87 -6.20
CA GLY A 84 17.14 4.53 -5.62
C GLY A 84 16.93 4.54 -4.09
N LEU A 85 16.76 5.71 -3.48
CA LEU A 85 16.69 5.82 -2.02
C LEU A 85 15.25 5.65 -1.51
N TRP A 86 15.16 5.03 -0.32
CA TRP A 86 13.95 4.92 0.47
C TRP A 86 14.01 5.90 1.64
N THR A 87 12.95 6.70 1.82
CA THR A 87 12.84 7.66 2.92
C THR A 87 11.55 7.43 3.70
N LEU A 88 11.64 7.37 5.03
CA LEU A 88 10.46 7.32 5.90
C LEU A 88 9.65 8.62 5.74
N THR A 89 8.32 8.48 5.70
CA THR A 89 7.36 9.58 5.75
C THR A 89 6.50 9.44 7.00
N ASP A 90 5.55 10.35 7.22
CA ASP A 90 4.53 10.21 8.28
C ASP A 90 3.89 8.82 8.27
N SER A 91 3.45 8.35 9.44
CA SER A 91 2.87 7.01 9.61
C SER A 91 1.36 7.03 9.47
N LEU A 92 0.78 5.90 9.06
CA LEU A 92 -0.65 5.64 9.22
C LEU A 92 -1.06 5.85 10.68
N ASN A 93 -2.27 6.34 10.91
CA ASN A 93 -2.86 6.46 12.23
C ASN A 93 -3.26 5.09 12.80
N THR A 94 -3.47 4.09 11.93
CA THR A 94 -3.74 2.71 12.33
C THR A 94 -2.83 1.75 11.58
N ALA A 95 -1.99 1.02 12.34
CA ALA A 95 -1.19 -0.07 11.83
C ALA A 95 -2.08 -1.15 11.20
N ARG A 96 -1.77 -1.57 9.97
CA ARG A 96 -2.67 -2.43 9.20
C ARG A 96 -1.95 -3.26 8.13
N TYR A 97 -2.49 -4.44 7.87
CA TYR A 97 -2.08 -5.32 6.76
C TYR A 97 -3.31 -5.83 6.01
N TYR A 98 -3.13 -6.38 4.80
CA TYR A 98 -4.22 -6.82 3.92
C TYR A 98 -5.29 -5.74 3.62
N HIS A 99 -4.90 -4.47 3.76
CA HIS A 99 -5.67 -3.32 3.33
C HIS A 99 -5.49 -3.12 1.81
N THR A 100 -6.29 -2.23 1.24
CA THR A 100 -6.07 -1.73 -0.13
C THR A 100 -5.53 -0.30 -0.08
N ALA A 101 -4.77 0.08 -1.10
CA ALA A 101 -4.35 1.45 -1.35
C ALA A 101 -4.78 1.85 -2.78
N SER A 102 -5.38 3.03 -2.91
CA SER A 102 -5.96 3.53 -4.16
C SER A 102 -5.47 4.96 -4.40
N LEU A 103 -4.72 5.18 -5.49
CA LEU A 103 -4.36 6.53 -5.94
C LEU A 103 -5.61 7.20 -6.53
N LEU A 104 -6.08 8.26 -5.88
CA LEU A 104 -7.24 9.03 -6.29
C LEU A 104 -6.90 10.03 -7.40
N THR A 105 -7.92 10.50 -8.11
CA THR A 105 -7.79 11.50 -9.20
C THR A 105 -7.24 12.85 -8.72
N ASN A 106 -7.39 13.16 -7.44
CA ASN A 106 -6.81 14.35 -6.80
C ASN A 106 -5.33 14.16 -6.39
N GLY A 107 -4.74 12.99 -6.65
CA GLY A 107 -3.35 12.66 -6.34
C GLY A 107 -3.10 12.10 -4.94
N LYS A 108 -4.11 12.07 -4.05
CA LYS A 108 -4.00 11.45 -2.72
C LYS A 108 -4.06 9.93 -2.81
N VAL A 109 -3.56 9.24 -1.79
CA VAL A 109 -3.70 7.78 -1.68
C VAL A 109 -4.69 7.45 -0.57
N LEU A 110 -5.80 6.81 -0.93
CA LEU A 110 -6.76 6.26 0.02
C LEU A 110 -6.32 4.85 0.43
N VAL A 111 -6.09 4.66 1.72
CA VAL A 111 -5.93 3.34 2.33
C VAL A 111 -7.20 2.97 3.08
N SER A 112 -7.72 1.77 2.85
CA SER A 112 -8.99 1.35 3.46
C SER A 112 -8.98 -0.10 3.93
N GLY A 113 -9.68 -0.35 5.04
CA GLY A 113 -9.82 -1.68 5.65
C GLY A 113 -8.49 -2.29 6.07
N GLY A 114 -8.40 -3.61 5.96
CA GLY A 114 -7.31 -4.42 6.51
C GLY A 114 -7.63 -4.94 7.90
N SER A 115 -6.62 -5.40 8.60
CA SER A 115 -6.73 -5.86 9.98
C SER A 115 -5.58 -5.32 10.84
N ASP A 116 -5.83 -5.20 12.14
CA ASP A 116 -4.87 -4.84 13.18
C ASP A 116 -4.95 -5.83 14.36
N ASN A 117 -4.34 -5.47 15.50
CA ASN A 117 -4.38 -6.27 16.73
C ASN A 117 -5.78 -6.40 17.35
N ASN A 118 -6.71 -5.53 16.97
CA ASN A 118 -8.08 -5.48 17.46
C ASN A 118 -9.08 -6.15 16.50
N GLY A 119 -8.61 -6.61 15.34
CA GLY A 119 -9.39 -7.35 14.36
C GLY A 119 -9.55 -6.62 13.02
N VAL A 120 -10.62 -6.95 12.30
CA VAL A 120 -10.88 -6.38 10.97
C VAL A 120 -11.29 -4.90 11.08
N LEU A 121 -10.72 -4.09 10.20
CA LEU A 121 -10.92 -2.64 10.15
C LEU A 121 -11.99 -2.26 9.12
N ASN A 122 -12.75 -1.22 9.43
CA ASN A 122 -13.50 -0.44 8.46
C ASN A 122 -12.95 0.99 8.34
N SER A 123 -11.89 1.34 9.07
CA SER A 123 -11.29 2.67 8.98
C SER A 123 -10.59 2.88 7.64
N ALA A 124 -10.61 4.13 7.20
CA ALA A 124 -9.88 4.57 6.03
C ALA A 124 -9.07 5.85 6.32
N GLU A 125 -7.97 6.00 5.60
CA GLU A 125 -7.01 7.08 5.79
C GLU A 125 -6.54 7.60 4.43
N LEU A 126 -6.28 8.89 4.34
CA LEU A 126 -5.76 9.56 3.16
C LEU A 126 -4.33 10.01 3.41
N TYR A 127 -3.44 9.62 2.51
CA TYR A 127 -2.11 10.20 2.40
C TYR A 127 -2.14 11.38 1.43
N ASP A 128 -1.67 12.53 1.88
CA ASP A 128 -1.44 13.69 1.04
C ASP A 128 0.05 13.77 0.65
N PRO A 129 0.42 13.57 -0.63
CA PRO A 129 1.82 13.58 -1.05
C PRO A 129 2.45 14.97 -1.07
N ILE A 130 1.69 16.04 -0.86
CA ILE A 130 2.22 17.41 -0.78
C ILE A 130 2.72 17.71 0.63
N SER A 131 1.92 17.38 1.65
CA SER A 131 2.31 17.55 3.05
C SER A 131 3.03 16.33 3.62
N GLU A 132 2.99 15.19 2.91
CA GLU A 132 3.56 13.91 3.33
C GLU A 132 2.95 13.39 4.65
N THR A 133 1.64 13.64 4.85
CA THR A 133 0.91 13.32 6.09
C THR A 133 -0.29 12.40 5.87
N TRP A 134 -0.65 11.63 6.91
CA TRP A 134 -1.88 10.84 6.93
C TRP A 134 -3.01 11.50 7.73
N THR A 135 -4.22 11.42 7.20
CA THR A 135 -5.44 11.87 7.91
C THR A 135 -6.53 10.81 7.84
N PHE A 136 -7.23 10.57 8.94
CA PHE A 136 -8.47 9.79 8.90
C PHE A 136 -9.49 10.45 7.95
N THR A 137 -10.24 9.59 7.27
CA THR A 137 -11.41 10.00 6.47
C THR A 137 -12.60 9.11 6.86
N SER A 138 -13.73 9.25 6.16
CA SER A 138 -14.93 8.46 6.42
C SER A 138 -14.62 6.96 6.42
N ASN A 139 -15.29 6.19 7.27
CA ASN A 139 -15.12 4.74 7.33
C ASN A 139 -15.86 4.04 6.19
N LEU A 140 -15.40 2.83 5.86
CA LEU A 140 -16.21 1.83 5.15
C LEU A 140 -17.44 1.45 6.00
N THR A 141 -18.53 1.09 5.33
CA THR A 141 -19.76 0.63 5.99
C THR A 141 -19.51 -0.69 6.73
N ASN A 142 -18.75 -1.58 6.09
CA ASN A 142 -18.42 -2.89 6.62
C ASN A 142 -16.92 -3.00 6.88
N LYS A 143 -16.56 -3.72 7.94
CA LYS A 143 -15.18 -4.15 8.17
C LYS A 143 -14.79 -5.12 7.06
N ARG A 144 -13.56 -5.02 6.55
CA ARG A 144 -13.05 -5.95 5.54
C ARG A 144 -11.53 -5.94 5.44
N TYR A 145 -10.96 -7.10 5.16
CA TYR A 145 -9.56 -7.28 4.74
C TYR A 145 -9.52 -8.24 3.55
N LEU A 146 -8.39 -8.30 2.81
CA LEU A 146 -8.26 -9.09 1.58
C LEU A 146 -9.31 -8.75 0.50
N HIS A 147 -9.83 -7.52 0.53
CA HIS A 147 -10.77 -7.02 -0.47
C HIS A 147 -10.02 -6.46 -1.68
N ALA A 148 -10.76 -6.22 -2.77
CA ALA A 148 -10.29 -5.45 -3.90
C ALA A 148 -10.88 -4.03 -3.86
N ALA A 149 -10.13 -3.07 -4.40
CA ALA A 149 -10.58 -1.70 -4.57
C ALA A 149 -10.24 -1.22 -5.98
N SER A 150 -11.16 -0.49 -6.60
CA SER A 150 -10.99 0.08 -7.94
C SER A 150 -11.42 1.54 -7.94
N VAL A 151 -10.53 2.43 -8.37
CA VAL A 151 -10.84 3.85 -8.55
C VAL A 151 -11.66 4.01 -9.82
N LEU A 152 -12.82 4.65 -9.70
CA LEU A 152 -13.74 4.93 -10.79
C LEU A 152 -13.39 6.27 -11.44
N THR A 153 -13.84 6.47 -12.68
CA THR A 153 -13.58 7.69 -13.47
C THR A 153 -14.15 8.96 -12.83
N ASN A 154 -15.15 8.82 -11.96
CA ASN A 154 -15.72 9.93 -11.18
C ASN A 154 -14.96 10.20 -9.86
N GLY A 155 -13.84 9.52 -9.60
CA GLY A 155 -13.02 9.69 -8.40
C GLY A 155 -13.46 8.87 -7.19
N ASN A 156 -14.63 8.24 -7.23
CA ASN A 156 -15.06 7.32 -6.17
C ASN A 156 -14.25 6.02 -6.21
N VAL A 157 -14.19 5.31 -5.09
CA VAL A 157 -13.54 4.00 -5.00
C VAL A 157 -14.60 2.93 -4.81
N LEU A 158 -14.71 2.00 -5.76
CA LEU A 158 -15.50 0.78 -5.60
C LEU A 158 -14.69 -0.22 -4.77
N VAL A 159 -15.21 -0.59 -3.62
CA VAL A 159 -14.61 -1.58 -2.72
C VAL A 159 -15.46 -2.84 -2.76
N ASN A 160 -14.88 -3.97 -3.15
CA ASN A 160 -15.63 -5.20 -3.38
C ASN A 160 -14.98 -6.43 -2.74
N ALA A 161 -15.83 -7.35 -2.29
CA ALA A 161 -15.43 -8.59 -1.64
C ALA A 161 -14.57 -8.33 -0.38
N GLY A 162 -13.70 -9.28 -0.03
CA GLY A 162 -13.02 -9.33 1.26
C GLY A 162 -13.83 -10.09 2.31
N THR A 163 -13.17 -10.39 3.41
CA THR A 163 -13.69 -11.22 4.47
C THR A 163 -13.93 -10.38 5.73
N ASP A 164 -15.02 -10.65 6.42
CA ASP A 164 -15.24 -10.31 7.84
C ASP A 164 -15.94 -11.50 8.51
N VAL A 165 -16.19 -11.43 9.83
CA VAL A 165 -16.83 -12.49 10.63
C VAL A 165 -18.19 -12.98 10.10
N SER A 166 -18.87 -12.21 9.25
CA SER A 166 -20.14 -12.60 8.61
C SER A 166 -20.00 -13.21 7.21
N ASN A 167 -18.78 -13.24 6.62
CA ASN A 167 -18.51 -13.77 5.28
C ASN A 167 -19.38 -13.16 4.16
N GLU A 168 -19.84 -11.92 4.33
CA GLU A 168 -20.76 -11.27 3.39
C GLU A 168 -20.03 -10.78 2.14
N LYS A 169 -20.50 -11.24 0.97
CA LYS A 169 -20.09 -10.71 -0.33
C LYS A 169 -20.73 -9.34 -0.56
N THR A 170 -20.11 -8.30 -0.02
CA THR A 170 -20.58 -6.92 -0.19
C THR A 170 -19.69 -6.14 -1.17
N ALA A 171 -20.31 -5.19 -1.86
CA ALA A 171 -19.62 -4.13 -2.59
C ALA A 171 -20.16 -2.79 -2.08
N GLU A 172 -19.28 -1.81 -1.92
CA GLU A 172 -19.65 -0.45 -1.51
C GLU A 172 -18.88 0.59 -2.30
N LEU A 173 -19.52 1.76 -2.46
CA LEU A 173 -18.92 2.91 -3.10
C LEU A 173 -18.41 3.87 -2.03
N TYR A 174 -17.13 4.20 -2.11
CA TYR A 174 -16.49 5.14 -1.21
C TYR A 174 -16.32 6.51 -1.89
N SER A 175 -16.84 7.55 -1.24
CA SER A 175 -16.89 8.93 -1.74
C SER A 175 -16.24 9.92 -0.76
N GLY A 176 -15.05 9.59 -0.25
CA GLY A 176 -14.33 10.40 0.75
C GLY A 176 -13.08 11.10 0.24
N GLY A 177 -13.00 11.36 -1.08
CA GLY A 177 -11.88 12.07 -1.73
C GLY A 177 -12.03 13.57 -1.78
#